data_AF-A0A2G5TRW4-F1
#
_entry.id   AF-A0A2G5TRW4-F1
#
_cell.length_a   1.000
_cell.length_b   1.000
_cell.length_c   1.000
_cell.angle_alpha   90.00
_cell.angle_beta   90.00
_cell.angle_gamma   90.00
#
_symmetry.space_group_name_H-M   'P 1'
#
loop_
_entity.id
_entity.type
_entity.pdbx_description
1 polymer ?
#
loop_
_entity_poly.entity_id
_entity_poly.type
_entity_poly.pdbx_seq_one_letter_code
_entity_poly.pdbx_strand_id
1 'polypeptide(L)'
;MGMESFDGLHSILDGWKDLGLLEFDTVKQMKTELYHAAQYLRTDYRLHVKKTSRVADHCAVYALSDPDDLALAESCSNGPDAHAHDVKCDRCERTKAILDVIEEHAKEFLDEKEKDVAHPDADDADNYHISHVTACVEKDYFAQHSFVHIYDGSVTQDSRLVVVTIAHFLKELKNVGINKVFLRSDNAGAYHSALTIGSLYWLEEETEMAIGAYTFSESQNGKSSSDRDANRVKRRVMEYVNKGK
;
A
#
# COMPACT_ATOMS: atom_id res chain seq x y z
N MET A 1 -7.30 17.01 -20.43
CA MET A 1 -6.64 15.93 -19.65
C MET A 1 -5.38 15.53 -20.39
N GLY A 2 -4.22 15.89 -19.85
CA GLY A 2 -2.92 15.58 -20.46
C GLY A 2 -2.49 14.15 -20.18
N MET A 3 -1.56 13.60 -20.97
CA MET A 3 -0.99 12.25 -20.75
C MET A 3 -0.48 12.04 -19.31
N GLU A 4 -0.08 13.13 -18.64
CA GLU A 4 0.30 13.16 -17.23
C GLU A 4 -0.73 12.52 -16.28
N SER A 5 -2.04 12.62 -16.56
CA SER A 5 -3.06 11.98 -15.73
C SER A 5 -3.06 10.45 -15.87
N PHE A 6 -2.74 9.94 -17.06
CA PHE A 6 -2.59 8.49 -17.29
C PHE A 6 -1.29 7.95 -16.72
N ASP A 7 -0.22 8.75 -16.72
CA ASP A 7 1.04 8.39 -16.04
C ASP A 7 0.82 8.25 -14.52
N GLY A 8 -0.02 9.12 -13.94
CA GLY A 8 -0.47 9.00 -12.55
C GLY A 8 -1.20 7.68 -12.28
N LEU A 9 -2.14 7.30 -13.15
CA LEU A 9 -2.85 6.01 -13.03
C LEU A 9 -1.91 4.81 -13.18
N HIS A 10 -0.95 4.86 -14.10
CA HIS A 10 0.07 3.83 -14.21
C HIS A 10 0.94 3.71 -12.95
N SER A 11 1.28 4.84 -12.33
CA SER A 11 2.04 4.87 -11.07
C SER A 11 1.24 4.30 -9.89
N ILE A 12 -0.07 4.54 -9.84
CA ILE A 12 -0.97 3.92 -8.84
C ILE A 12 -0.96 2.40 -9.00
N LEU A 13 -1.08 1.91 -10.23
CA LEU A 13 -1.03 0.47 -10.52
C LEU A 13 0.31 -0.17 -10.16
N ASP A 14 1.42 0.53 -10.39
CA ASP A 14 2.75 0.09 -9.94
C ASP A 14 2.81 0.02 -8.41
N GLY A 15 2.25 1.02 -7.72
CA GLY A 15 2.11 1.00 -6.26
C GLY A 15 1.33 -0.22 -5.76
N TRP A 16 0.18 -0.55 -6.37
CA TRP A 16 -0.61 -1.72 -5.99
C TRP A 16 0.13 -3.04 -6.21
N LYS A 17 0.90 -3.14 -7.29
CA LYS A 17 1.76 -4.30 -7.55
C LYS A 17 2.87 -4.42 -6.51
N ASP A 18 3.56 -3.33 -6.20
CA ASP A 18 4.69 -3.33 -5.26
C ASP A 18 4.23 -3.61 -3.82
N LEU A 19 2.98 -3.22 -3.49
CA LEU A 19 2.31 -3.57 -2.23
C LEU A 19 1.69 -4.98 -2.23
N GLY A 20 1.68 -5.68 -3.36
CA GLY A 20 1.09 -7.01 -3.48
C GLY A 20 -0.43 -7.04 -3.37
N LEU A 21 -1.11 -5.91 -3.59
CA LEU A 21 -2.58 -5.80 -3.51
C LEU A 21 -3.28 -6.50 -4.67
N LEU A 22 -2.60 -6.65 -5.81
CA LEU A 22 -3.12 -7.31 -7.00
C LEU A 22 -2.06 -8.20 -7.64
N GLU A 23 -2.53 -9.25 -8.31
CA GLU A 23 -1.67 -10.15 -9.07
C GLU A 23 -0.97 -9.42 -10.23
N PHE A 24 0.23 -9.88 -10.56
CA PHE A 24 1.06 -9.29 -11.62
C PHE A 24 0.33 -9.22 -12.97
N ASP A 25 -0.37 -10.29 -13.35
CA ASP A 25 -1.07 -10.35 -14.64
C ASP A 25 -2.27 -9.40 -14.69
N THR A 26 -3.00 -9.25 -13.58
CA THR A 26 -4.10 -8.29 -13.42
C THR A 26 -3.60 -6.86 -13.60
N VAL A 27 -2.50 -6.50 -12.93
CA VAL A 27 -1.88 -5.17 -13.07
C VAL A 27 -1.40 -4.94 -14.51
N LYS A 28 -0.75 -5.92 -15.12
CA LYS A 28 -0.27 -5.85 -16.50
C LYS A 28 -1.41 -5.65 -17.51
N GLN A 29 -2.53 -6.35 -17.32
CA GLN A 29 -3.70 -6.19 -18.15
C GLN A 29 -4.28 -4.77 -18.01
N MET A 30 -4.47 -4.28 -16.79
CA MET A 30 -4.98 -2.93 -16.56
C MET A 30 -4.09 -1.84 -17.16
N LYS A 31 -2.75 -1.97 -17.04
CA LYS A 31 -1.81 -1.04 -17.70
C LYS A 31 -1.96 -1.09 -19.23
N THR A 32 -2.16 -2.26 -19.81
CA THR A 32 -2.38 -2.38 -21.27
C THR A 32 -3.66 -1.65 -21.70
N GLU A 33 -4.74 -1.79 -20.92
CA GLU A 33 -6.02 -1.12 -21.19
C GLU A 33 -5.95 0.40 -21.01
N LEU A 34 -5.25 0.88 -19.98
CA LEU A 34 -4.98 2.31 -19.79
C LEU A 34 -4.19 2.90 -20.96
N TYR A 35 -3.19 2.17 -21.46
CA TYR A 35 -2.44 2.60 -22.63
C TYR A 35 -3.34 2.74 -23.87
N HIS A 36 -4.23 1.78 -24.12
CA HIS A 36 -5.21 1.85 -25.22
C HIS A 36 -6.19 3.02 -25.04
N ALA A 37 -6.67 3.26 -23.82
CA ALA A 37 -7.53 4.39 -23.50
C ALA A 37 -6.83 5.74 -23.76
N ALA A 38 -5.60 5.90 -23.25
CA ALA A 38 -4.79 7.09 -23.46
C ALA A 38 -4.54 7.35 -24.96
N GLN A 39 -4.21 6.29 -25.72
CA GLN A 39 -4.00 6.40 -27.15
C GLN A 39 -5.29 6.83 -27.88
N TYR A 40 -6.43 6.21 -27.56
CA TYR A 40 -7.72 6.54 -28.15
C TYR A 40 -8.08 8.01 -27.94
N LEU A 41 -7.99 8.50 -26.70
CA LEU A 41 -8.29 9.90 -26.36
C LEU A 41 -7.35 10.87 -27.09
N ARG A 42 -6.08 10.50 -27.25
CA ARG A 42 -5.07 11.33 -27.91
C ARG A 42 -5.26 11.43 -29.42
N THR A 43 -5.59 10.35 -30.10
CA THR A 43 -5.55 10.30 -31.57
C THR A 43 -6.92 10.39 -32.20
N ASP A 44 -7.84 9.54 -31.76
CA ASP A 44 -9.04 9.17 -32.52
C ASP A 44 -10.28 9.85 -31.95
N TYR A 45 -10.34 10.09 -30.63
CA TYR A 45 -11.49 10.70 -29.97
C TYR A 45 -11.86 12.05 -30.61
N ARG A 46 -10.87 12.89 -30.92
CA ARG A 46 -11.09 14.17 -31.60
C ARG A 46 -11.77 14.05 -32.97
N LEU A 47 -11.63 12.91 -33.65
CA LEU A 47 -12.27 12.64 -34.93
C LEU A 47 -13.75 12.24 -34.75
N HIS A 48 -14.10 11.77 -33.55
CA HIS A 48 -15.46 11.39 -33.20
C HIS A 48 -16.31 12.58 -32.75
N VAL A 49 -15.70 13.60 -32.13
CA VAL A 49 -16.40 14.80 -31.66
C VAL A 49 -16.97 15.61 -32.83
N LYS A 50 -18.28 15.88 -32.78
CA LYS A 50 -19.05 16.63 -33.78
C LYS A 50 -20.04 17.55 -33.09
N LYS A 51 -20.55 18.55 -33.82
CA LYS A 51 -21.62 19.43 -33.31
C LYS A 51 -22.85 18.62 -32.86
N THR A 52 -23.24 17.62 -33.64
CA THR A 52 -24.34 16.70 -33.33
C THR A 52 -23.86 15.25 -33.46
N SER A 53 -24.26 14.39 -32.52
CA SER A 53 -23.93 12.96 -32.57
C SER A 53 -24.96 12.15 -31.79
N ARG A 54 -25.23 10.92 -32.24
CA ARG A 54 -26.06 9.98 -31.46
C ARG A 54 -25.34 9.33 -30.29
N VAL A 55 -24.04 9.59 -30.14
CA VAL A 55 -23.24 9.23 -28.96
C VAL A 55 -23.06 10.48 -28.12
N ALA A 56 -23.49 10.43 -26.85
CA ALA A 56 -23.46 11.58 -25.95
C ALA A 56 -22.07 12.23 -25.86
N ASP A 57 -21.02 11.45 -25.59
CA ASP A 57 -19.65 11.96 -25.47
C ASP A 57 -19.09 12.57 -26.76
N HIS A 58 -19.65 12.20 -27.91
CA HIS A 58 -19.21 12.71 -29.21
C HIS A 58 -19.99 13.96 -29.63
N CYS A 59 -21.10 14.27 -28.98
CA CYS A 59 -21.91 15.43 -29.27
C CYS A 59 -21.38 16.63 -28.48
N ALA A 60 -20.71 17.57 -29.16
CA ALA A 60 -20.13 18.74 -28.51
C ALA A 60 -21.18 19.62 -27.81
N VAL A 61 -22.39 19.74 -28.37
CA VAL A 61 -23.50 20.48 -27.75
C VAL A 61 -23.88 19.84 -26.42
N TYR A 62 -23.99 18.51 -26.37
CA TYR A 62 -24.37 17.81 -25.14
C TYR A 62 -23.22 17.74 -24.13
N ALA A 63 -22.02 17.32 -24.57
CA ALA A 63 -20.87 17.08 -23.70
C ALA A 63 -20.29 18.36 -23.07
N LEU A 64 -20.53 19.53 -23.67
CA LEU A 64 -20.12 20.83 -23.13
C LEU A 64 -21.27 21.58 -22.43
N SER A 65 -22.50 21.07 -22.50
CA SER A 65 -23.63 21.69 -21.82
C SER A 65 -23.51 21.48 -20.32
N ASP A 66 -23.72 22.55 -19.56
CA ASP A 66 -23.86 22.49 -18.11
C ASP A 66 -25.34 22.76 -17.75
N PRO A 67 -26.07 21.79 -17.17
CA PRO A 67 -27.46 21.99 -16.80
C PRO A 67 -27.65 22.98 -15.63
N ASP A 68 -26.59 23.23 -14.85
CA ASP A 68 -26.63 24.09 -13.66
C ASP A 68 -26.16 25.53 -13.96
N ASP A 69 -25.48 25.76 -15.09
CA ASP A 69 -25.11 27.09 -15.60
C ASP A 69 -25.94 27.46 -16.84
N LEU A 70 -26.94 28.34 -16.66
CA LEU A 70 -27.81 28.82 -17.72
C LEU A 70 -27.08 29.47 -18.90
N ALA A 71 -25.87 30.00 -18.71
CA ALA A 71 -25.08 30.59 -19.80
C ALA A 71 -24.40 29.52 -20.68
N LEU A 72 -24.23 28.31 -20.15
CA LEU A 72 -23.62 27.16 -20.82
C LEU A 72 -24.61 26.03 -21.12
N ALA A 73 -25.86 26.14 -20.63
CA ALA A 73 -26.92 25.17 -20.85
C ALA A 73 -27.39 25.18 -22.32
N GLU A 74 -27.04 24.13 -23.05
CA GLU A 74 -27.57 23.89 -24.40
C GLU A 74 -28.44 22.61 -24.44
N SER A 75 -29.37 22.53 -25.40
CA SER A 75 -30.29 21.41 -25.52
C SER A 75 -30.27 20.79 -26.92
N CYS A 76 -30.03 19.48 -26.98
CA CYS A 76 -30.16 18.67 -28.19
C CYS A 76 -31.62 18.26 -28.49
N SER A 77 -32.59 18.64 -27.66
CA SER A 77 -33.98 18.16 -27.78
C SER A 77 -34.85 19.06 -28.65
N ASN A 78 -34.40 20.26 -28.97
CA ASN A 78 -35.19 21.28 -29.66
C ASN A 78 -34.43 21.85 -30.87
N GLY A 79 -35.17 22.35 -31.86
CA GLY A 79 -34.60 23.02 -33.02
C GLY A 79 -34.24 22.09 -34.19
N PRO A 80 -33.57 22.63 -35.23
CA PRO A 80 -33.31 21.92 -36.49
C PRO A 80 -32.29 20.79 -36.36
N ASP A 81 -31.43 20.85 -35.33
CA ASP A 81 -30.37 19.90 -35.04
C ASP A 81 -30.79 18.88 -33.96
N ALA A 82 -32.09 18.74 -33.66
CA ALA A 82 -32.59 17.86 -32.60
C ALA A 82 -32.26 16.38 -32.85
N HIS A 83 -31.74 15.69 -31.84
CA HIS A 83 -31.31 14.29 -31.94
C HIS A 83 -31.33 13.56 -30.59
N ALA A 84 -31.26 12.23 -30.63
CA ALA A 84 -31.17 11.36 -29.46
C ALA A 84 -29.74 10.87 -29.22
N HIS A 85 -29.37 10.61 -27.97
CA HIS A 85 -28.09 10.02 -27.55
C HIS A 85 -28.25 8.54 -27.19
N ASP A 86 -28.68 7.72 -28.14
CA ASP A 86 -29.05 6.32 -27.93
C ASP A 86 -28.03 5.31 -28.46
N VAL A 87 -26.88 5.79 -28.94
CA VAL A 87 -25.77 4.96 -29.41
C VAL A 87 -24.61 5.04 -28.43
N LYS A 88 -24.00 3.89 -28.14
CA LYS A 88 -22.77 3.79 -27.36
C LYS A 88 -21.58 3.62 -28.29
N CYS A 89 -20.44 4.20 -27.91
CA CYS A 89 -19.17 3.99 -28.60
C CYS A 89 -18.33 2.98 -27.82
N ASP A 90 -18.02 1.84 -28.45
CA ASP A 90 -17.24 0.77 -27.81
C ASP A 90 -15.91 1.24 -27.21
N ARG A 91 -15.24 2.20 -27.86
CA ARG A 91 -13.97 2.75 -27.37
C ARG A 91 -14.14 3.69 -26.18
N CYS A 92 -15.23 4.47 -26.14
CA CYS A 92 -15.58 5.26 -24.96
C CYS A 92 -15.95 4.34 -23.80
N GLU A 93 -16.81 3.34 -24.05
CA GLU A 93 -17.21 2.38 -23.01
C GLU A 93 -16.01 1.59 -22.48
N ARG A 94 -15.08 1.17 -23.33
CA ARG A 94 -13.84 0.50 -22.90
C ARG A 94 -12.93 1.41 -22.06
N THR A 95 -12.83 2.69 -22.43
CA THR A 95 -12.08 3.69 -21.64
C THR A 95 -12.72 3.90 -20.28
N LYS A 96 -14.05 4.02 -20.24
CA LYS A 96 -14.79 4.14 -18.98
C LYS A 96 -14.62 2.89 -18.12
N ALA A 97 -14.77 1.70 -18.71
CA ALA A 97 -14.69 0.43 -17.99
C ALA A 97 -13.35 0.25 -17.26
N ILE A 98 -12.21 0.61 -17.88
CA ILE A 98 -10.92 0.49 -17.19
C ILE A 98 -10.79 1.50 -16.03
N LEU A 99 -11.36 2.70 -16.15
CA LEU A 99 -11.39 3.66 -15.06
C LEU A 99 -12.29 3.18 -13.91
N ASP A 100 -13.46 2.64 -14.24
CA ASP A 100 -14.40 2.07 -13.27
C ASP A 100 -13.77 0.90 -12.51
N VAL A 101 -13.03 0.00 -13.19
CA VAL A 101 -12.30 -1.12 -12.56
C VAL A 101 -11.23 -0.63 -11.59
N ILE A 102 -10.46 0.41 -11.98
CA ILE A 102 -9.45 1.01 -11.10
C ILE A 102 -10.15 1.66 -9.89
N GLU A 103 -11.25 2.35 -10.10
CA GLU A 103 -12.01 2.96 -9.01
C GLU A 103 -12.60 1.92 -8.04
N GLU A 104 -13.15 0.82 -8.56
CA GLU A 104 -13.66 -0.30 -7.74
C GLU A 104 -12.56 -0.90 -6.88
N HIS A 105 -11.40 -1.25 -7.45
CA HIS A 105 -10.28 -1.76 -6.66
C HIS A 105 -9.80 -0.76 -5.62
N ALA A 106 -9.73 0.53 -5.96
CA ALA A 106 -9.37 1.56 -4.98
C ALA A 106 -10.35 1.61 -3.81
N LYS A 107 -11.66 1.51 -4.08
CA LYS A 107 -12.70 1.46 -3.04
C LYS A 107 -12.62 0.19 -2.22
N GLU A 108 -12.41 -0.96 -2.85
CA GLU A 108 -12.23 -2.24 -2.15
C GLU A 108 -11.07 -2.17 -1.16
N PHE A 109 -9.92 -1.61 -1.56
CA PHE A 109 -8.77 -1.45 -0.66
C PHE A 109 -9.02 -0.45 0.47
N LEU A 110 -9.83 0.58 0.23
CA LEU A 110 -10.23 1.53 1.26
C LEU A 110 -11.24 0.89 2.24
N ASP A 111 -12.20 0.13 1.73
CA ASP A 111 -13.22 -0.57 2.53
C ASP A 111 -12.60 -1.71 3.34
N GLU A 112 -11.62 -2.43 2.81
CA GLU A 112 -10.84 -3.43 3.55
C GLU A 112 -10.07 -2.77 4.69
N LYS A 113 -9.42 -1.62 4.42
CA LYS A 113 -8.76 -0.82 5.45
C LYS A 113 -9.72 -0.29 6.51
N GLU A 114 -10.95 0.08 6.14
CA GLU A 114 -11.97 0.53 7.10
C GLU A 114 -12.58 -0.63 7.89
N LYS A 115 -12.72 -1.82 7.31
CA LYS A 115 -13.17 -3.04 8.01
C LYS A 115 -12.11 -3.59 8.98
N ASP A 116 -10.83 -3.47 8.64
CA ASP A 116 -9.72 -3.73 9.57
C ASP A 116 -9.73 -2.76 10.76
N VAL A 117 -10.34 -1.58 10.60
CA VAL A 117 -10.48 -0.57 11.66
C VAL A 117 -11.83 -0.70 12.42
N ALA A 118 -12.83 -1.37 11.85
CA ALA A 118 -14.21 -1.45 12.36
C ALA A 118 -14.61 -2.83 12.92
N HIS A 119 -13.65 -3.61 13.44
CA HIS A 119 -13.95 -4.77 14.29
C HIS A 119 -13.55 -4.49 15.75
N PRO A 120 -14.54 -4.22 16.64
CA PRO A 120 -14.26 -4.02 18.06
C PRO A 120 -13.75 -5.26 18.81
N ASP A 121 -13.73 -6.44 18.17
CA ASP A 121 -13.46 -7.73 18.80
C ASP A 121 -12.47 -8.63 18.02
N ALA A 122 -11.65 -8.06 17.12
CA ALA A 122 -10.53 -8.78 16.50
C ALA A 122 -9.21 -8.45 17.21
N ASP A 123 -8.80 -9.33 18.11
CA ASP A 123 -7.50 -9.33 18.79
C ASP A 123 -6.31 -9.21 17.82
N ASP A 124 -5.37 -8.32 18.15
CA ASP A 124 -3.93 -8.36 17.82
C ASP A 124 -3.48 -8.36 16.34
N ALA A 125 -3.77 -7.29 15.60
CA ALA A 125 -2.71 -6.73 14.76
C ALA A 125 -1.79 -5.93 15.70
N ASP A 126 -0.71 -6.58 16.15
CA ASP A 126 0.22 -6.06 17.15
C ASP A 126 0.67 -4.62 16.77
N ASN A 127 0.14 -3.59 17.44
CA ASN A 127 0.62 -2.20 17.37
C ASN A 127 2.00 -2.04 18.02
N TYR A 128 2.75 -3.13 18.10
CA TYR A 128 4.06 -3.17 18.71
C TYR A 128 4.95 -4.15 17.97
N HIS A 129 6.24 -3.88 17.98
CA HIS A 129 7.28 -4.76 17.45
C HIS A 129 8.15 -5.24 18.61
N ILE A 130 8.47 -6.54 18.62
CA ILE A 130 9.35 -7.13 19.64
C ILE A 130 10.61 -7.67 19.01
N SER A 131 11.74 -7.21 19.52
CA SER A 131 13.05 -7.74 19.17
C SER A 131 13.67 -8.38 20.40
N HIS A 132 13.84 -9.70 20.38
CA HIS A 132 14.56 -10.42 21.43
C HIS A 132 16.05 -10.50 21.11
N VAL A 133 16.88 -10.16 22.09
CA VAL A 133 18.34 -10.17 21.98
C VAL A 133 18.90 -11.14 23.00
N THR A 134 19.79 -12.02 22.54
CA THR A 134 20.67 -12.80 23.40
C THR A 134 22.11 -12.43 23.08
N ALA A 135 22.85 -11.94 24.06
CA ALA A 135 24.23 -11.49 23.92
C ALA A 135 25.16 -12.25 24.87
N CYS A 136 26.35 -12.61 24.39
CA CYS A 136 27.43 -13.12 25.23
C CYS A 136 28.29 -11.92 25.66
N VAL A 137 28.18 -11.51 26.92
CA VAL A 137 28.81 -10.29 27.44
C VAL A 137 30.23 -10.57 27.95
N GLU A 138 30.42 -11.75 28.55
CA GLU A 138 31.70 -12.28 28.99
C GLU A 138 31.77 -13.77 28.66
N LYS A 139 32.96 -14.38 28.80
CA LYS A 139 33.14 -15.81 28.54
C LYS A 139 32.15 -16.62 29.39
N ASP A 140 31.26 -17.34 28.72
CA ASP A 140 30.18 -18.16 29.30
C ASP A 140 29.09 -17.38 30.07
N TYR A 141 29.01 -16.05 29.91
CA TYR A 141 27.92 -15.24 30.48
C TYR A 141 26.99 -14.70 29.39
N PHE A 142 25.78 -15.23 29.36
CA PHE A 142 24.73 -14.83 28.41
C PHE A 142 23.72 -13.89 29.08
N ALA A 143 23.50 -12.73 28.47
CA ALA A 143 22.44 -11.80 28.82
C ALA A 143 21.31 -11.90 27.79
N GLN A 144 20.08 -11.70 28.26
CA GLN A 144 18.89 -11.57 27.42
C GLN A 144 18.22 -10.23 27.64
N HIS A 145 17.75 -9.63 26.55
CA HIS A 145 17.01 -8.37 26.59
C HIS A 145 15.93 -8.39 25.51
N SER A 146 14.86 -7.61 25.72
CA SER A 146 13.76 -7.50 24.76
C SER A 146 13.47 -6.02 24.54
N PHE A 147 13.52 -5.60 23.29
CA PHE A 147 13.00 -4.30 22.88
C PHE A 147 11.51 -4.47 22.54
N VAL A 148 10.70 -3.55 23.04
CA VAL A 148 9.27 -3.47 22.74
C VAL A 148 9.01 -2.07 22.20
N HIS A 149 8.83 -1.97 20.89
CA HIS A 149 8.47 -0.72 20.23
C HIS A 149 6.96 -0.66 20.14
N ILE A 150 6.33 0.32 20.78
CA ILE A 150 4.88 0.53 20.73
C ILE A 150 4.62 1.70 19.80
N TYR A 151 3.77 1.49 18.79
CA TYR A 151 3.40 2.52 17.83
C TYR A 151 2.07 3.18 18.23
N ASP A 152 1.96 4.48 17.97
CA ASP A 152 0.73 5.23 18.21
C ASP A 152 -0.23 5.04 17.03
N GLY A 153 -1.46 4.61 17.33
CA GLY A 153 -2.47 4.25 16.32
C GLY A 153 -2.20 2.94 15.57
N SER A 154 -3.09 2.61 14.63
CA SER A 154 -2.91 1.45 13.74
C SER A 154 -1.79 1.76 12.74
N VAL A 155 -0.68 1.05 12.88
CA VAL A 155 0.47 1.19 11.96
C VAL A 155 0.59 -0.07 11.13
N THR A 156 0.50 0.08 9.81
CA THR A 156 0.86 -0.98 8.87
C THR A 156 2.35 -1.28 9.06
N GLN A 157 2.68 -2.48 9.55
CA GLN A 157 4.07 -2.93 9.69
C GLN A 157 4.67 -3.19 8.31
N ASP A 158 5.01 -2.12 7.60
CA ASP A 158 5.68 -2.16 6.31
C ASP A 158 7.20 -2.33 6.46
N SER A 159 7.88 -2.57 5.34
CA SER A 159 9.34 -2.75 5.33
C SER A 159 10.11 -1.52 5.82
N ARG A 160 9.56 -0.32 5.71
CA ARG A 160 10.21 0.92 6.18
C ARG A 160 10.19 0.99 7.69
N LEU A 161 9.05 0.69 8.31
CA LEU A 161 8.91 0.64 9.76
C LEU A 161 9.84 -0.40 10.36
N VAL A 162 9.94 -1.59 9.74
CA VAL A 162 10.88 -2.64 10.13
C VAL A 162 12.32 -2.13 10.11
N VAL A 163 12.74 -1.45 9.04
CA VAL A 163 14.11 -0.92 8.92
C VAL A 163 14.41 0.12 9.99
N VAL A 164 13.50 1.07 10.24
CA VAL A 164 13.69 2.09 11.30
C VAL A 164 13.73 1.46 12.69
N THR A 165 12.92 0.43 12.93
CA THR A 165 12.89 -0.30 14.20
C THR A 165 14.19 -1.05 14.44
N ILE A 166 14.73 -1.69 13.39
CA ILE A 166 16.06 -2.31 13.43
C ILE A 166 17.13 -1.27 13.74
N ALA A 167 17.13 -0.14 13.04
CA ALA A 167 18.09 0.94 13.28
C ALA A 167 18.10 1.38 14.75
N HIS A 168 16.91 1.53 15.36
CA HIS A 168 16.80 1.93 16.76
C HIS A 168 17.46 0.93 17.71
N PHE A 169 17.06 -0.35 17.69
CA PHE A 169 17.64 -1.30 18.65
C PHE A 169 19.12 -1.57 18.37
N LEU A 170 19.59 -1.49 17.12
CA LEU A 170 21.02 -1.61 16.82
C LEU A 170 21.84 -0.47 17.44
N LYS A 171 21.34 0.77 17.40
CA LYS A 171 21.97 1.91 18.10
C LYS A 171 22.03 1.69 19.60
N GLU A 172 20.95 1.22 20.21
CA GLU A 172 20.93 0.93 21.64
C GLU A 172 21.91 -0.19 22.03
N LEU A 173 22.01 -1.25 21.21
CA LEU A 173 22.99 -2.31 21.42
C LEU A 173 24.43 -1.80 21.24
N LYS A 174 24.66 -0.90 20.28
CA LYS A 174 25.98 -0.27 20.07
C LYS A 174 26.41 0.54 21.29
N ASN A 175 25.49 1.30 21.87
CA ASN A 175 25.73 2.13 23.06
C ASN A 175 26.18 1.31 24.29
N VAL A 176 25.78 0.05 24.38
CA VAL A 176 26.20 -0.88 25.45
C VAL A 176 27.42 -1.73 25.09
N GLY A 177 28.11 -1.41 23.99
CA GLY A 177 29.39 -2.01 23.60
C GLY A 177 29.30 -3.23 22.68
N ILE A 178 28.11 -3.57 22.17
CA ILE A 178 27.96 -4.64 21.17
C ILE A 178 28.39 -4.10 19.80
N ASN A 179 29.24 -4.85 19.09
CA ASN A 179 29.81 -4.42 17.81
C ASN A 179 29.36 -5.26 16.61
N LYS A 180 28.74 -6.42 16.86
CA LYS A 180 28.28 -7.31 15.80
C LYS A 180 27.01 -8.03 16.20
N VAL A 181 26.07 -8.13 15.27
CA VAL A 181 24.80 -8.84 15.42
C VAL A 181 24.59 -9.87 14.31
N PHE A 182 23.75 -10.86 14.61
CA PHE A 182 23.18 -11.77 13.63
C PHE A 182 21.67 -11.67 13.77
N LEU A 183 21.01 -11.17 12.74
CA LEU A 183 19.59 -10.87 12.76
C LEU A 183 18.79 -12.10 12.29
N ARG A 184 17.68 -12.36 12.97
CA ARG A 184 16.70 -13.34 12.54
C ARG A 184 15.30 -12.75 12.68
N SER A 185 14.55 -12.76 11.58
CA SER A 185 13.16 -12.29 11.54
C SER A 185 12.21 -13.43 11.22
N ASP A 186 10.91 -13.15 11.29
CA ASP A 186 9.90 -14.04 10.71
C ASP A 186 10.03 -14.06 9.17
N ASN A 187 9.32 -14.98 8.52
CA ASN A 187 9.28 -15.07 7.07
C ASN A 187 8.06 -14.35 6.47
N ALA A 188 7.70 -13.17 7.01
CA ALA A 188 6.66 -12.32 6.46
C ALA A 188 7.24 -11.31 5.45
N GLY A 189 6.39 -10.82 4.53
CA GLY A 189 6.78 -9.96 3.42
C GLY A 189 7.49 -8.67 3.86
N ALA A 190 7.12 -8.09 5.01
CA ALA A 190 7.75 -6.89 5.55
C ALA A 190 9.24 -7.09 5.91
N TYR A 191 9.62 -8.29 6.34
CA TYR A 191 11.00 -8.61 6.74
C TYR A 191 11.83 -9.15 5.58
N HIS A 192 11.21 -9.92 4.67
CA HIS A 192 11.85 -10.52 3.50
C HIS A 192 11.75 -9.63 2.22
N SER A 193 11.34 -8.37 2.35
CA SER A 193 11.26 -7.46 1.20
C SER A 193 12.64 -7.08 0.67
N ALA A 194 12.72 -6.77 -0.63
CA ALA A 194 13.92 -6.22 -1.25
C ALA A 194 14.38 -4.91 -0.58
N LEU A 195 13.44 -4.11 -0.07
CA LEU A 195 13.74 -2.88 0.65
C LEU A 195 14.47 -3.18 1.96
N THR A 196 13.97 -4.13 2.76
CA THR A 196 14.55 -4.49 4.06
C THR A 196 15.95 -5.09 3.87
N ILE A 197 16.10 -6.02 2.92
CA ILE A 197 17.39 -6.65 2.62
C ILE A 197 18.37 -5.62 2.03
N GLY A 198 17.91 -4.73 1.14
CA GLY A 198 18.73 -3.67 0.55
C GLY A 198 19.17 -2.61 1.56
N SER A 199 18.43 -2.44 2.66
CA SER A 199 18.75 -1.47 3.72
C SER A 199 19.79 -1.96 4.72
N LEU A 200 20.25 -3.22 4.64
CA LEU A 200 21.23 -3.76 5.58
C LEU A 200 22.54 -2.96 5.59
N TYR A 201 23.05 -2.59 4.42
CA TYR A 201 24.27 -1.78 4.33
C TYR A 201 24.10 -0.40 4.99
N TRP A 202 22.96 0.25 4.73
CA TRP A 202 22.64 1.53 5.36
C TRP A 202 22.52 1.39 6.88
N LEU A 203 21.94 0.29 7.38
CA LEU A 203 21.87 0.02 8.82
C LEU A 203 23.25 -0.13 9.45
N GLU A 204 24.19 -0.80 8.78
CA GLU A 204 25.57 -0.91 9.27
C GLU A 204 26.26 0.46 9.37
N GLU A 205 26.09 1.30 8.35
CA GLU A 205 26.65 2.66 8.30
C GLU A 205 26.02 3.58 9.36
N GLU A 206 24.69 3.63 9.41
CA GLU A 206 23.92 4.53 10.29
C GLU A 206 24.05 4.18 11.78
N THR A 207 24.31 2.91 12.10
CA THR A 207 24.36 2.44 13.49
C THR A 207 25.76 2.04 13.95
N GLU A 208 26.74 2.08 13.05
CA GLU A 208 28.11 1.58 13.26
C GLU A 208 28.17 0.12 13.74
N MET A 209 27.12 -0.67 13.48
CA MET A 209 26.99 -2.06 13.91
C MET A 209 27.30 -3.00 12.73
N ALA A 210 28.16 -4.00 12.93
CA ALA A 210 28.34 -5.03 11.91
C ALA A 210 27.19 -6.04 11.91
N ILE A 211 26.58 -6.30 10.75
CA ILE A 211 25.51 -7.28 10.56
C ILE A 211 26.11 -8.52 9.88
N GLY A 212 26.34 -9.58 10.66
CA GLY A 212 27.00 -10.80 10.18
C GLY A 212 26.12 -11.70 9.31
N ALA A 213 24.81 -11.70 9.56
CA ALA A 213 23.82 -12.37 8.72
C ALA A 213 22.43 -11.80 9.02
N TYR A 214 21.54 -11.92 8.03
CA TYR A 214 20.11 -11.74 8.20
C TYR A 214 19.39 -12.99 7.71
N THR A 215 18.69 -13.66 8.63
CA THR A 215 18.07 -14.98 8.39
C THR A 215 16.58 -14.95 8.70
N PHE A 216 15.84 -15.91 8.16
CA PHE A 216 14.39 -15.97 8.32
C PHE A 216 13.97 -17.29 8.97
N SER A 217 12.97 -17.22 9.82
CA SER A 217 12.44 -18.36 10.58
C SER A 217 11.50 -19.20 9.71
N GLU A 218 11.59 -20.52 9.75
CA GLU A 218 10.62 -21.40 9.11
C GLU A 218 9.26 -21.37 9.84
N SER A 219 8.19 -21.80 9.17
CA SER A 219 6.80 -21.56 9.60
C SER A 219 6.40 -22.16 10.96
N GLN A 220 7.24 -22.95 11.65
CA GLN A 220 6.99 -23.48 13.01
C GLN A 220 8.27 -23.64 13.86
N ASN A 221 9.41 -23.08 13.46
CA ASN A 221 10.69 -23.34 14.14
C ASN A 221 11.50 -22.06 14.36
N GLY A 222 12.03 -21.85 15.58
CA GLY A 222 12.91 -20.72 15.90
C GLY A 222 12.26 -19.42 16.42
N LYS A 223 10.93 -19.39 16.63
CA LYS A 223 10.17 -18.21 17.11
C LYS A 223 9.98 -18.12 18.64
N SER A 224 10.29 -19.19 19.36
CA SER A 224 9.82 -19.42 20.74
C SER A 224 10.27 -18.42 21.81
N SER A 225 11.34 -17.64 21.58
CA SER A 225 11.80 -16.60 22.50
C SER A 225 11.01 -15.30 22.34
N SER A 226 10.82 -14.84 21.10
CA SER A 226 10.05 -13.63 20.81
C SER A 226 8.56 -13.84 21.11
N ASP A 227 8.00 -15.00 20.78
CA ASP A 227 6.62 -15.36 21.13
C ASP A 227 6.40 -15.38 22.65
N ARG A 228 7.40 -15.83 23.42
CA ARG A 228 7.34 -15.84 24.89
C ARG A 228 7.37 -14.43 25.47
N ASP A 229 8.17 -13.54 24.89
CA ASP A 229 8.21 -12.14 25.32
C ASP A 229 6.94 -11.39 24.91
N ALA A 230 6.40 -11.63 23.71
CA ALA A 230 5.10 -11.13 23.27
C ALA A 230 3.98 -11.53 24.24
N ASN A 231 3.90 -12.82 24.57
CA ASN A 231 2.94 -13.33 25.55
C ASN A 231 3.14 -12.71 26.95
N ARG A 232 4.38 -12.43 27.36
CA ARG A 232 4.68 -11.75 28.63
C ARG A 232 4.21 -10.30 28.62
N VAL A 233 4.39 -9.59 27.51
CA VAL A 233 3.92 -8.20 27.32
C VAL A 233 2.39 -8.17 27.30
N LYS A 234 1.74 -8.99 26.46
CA LYS A 234 0.27 -9.13 26.41
C LYS A 234 -0.32 -9.37 27.80
N ARG A 235 0.23 -10.33 28.55
CA ARG A 235 -0.23 -10.63 29.91
C ARG A 235 -0.09 -9.44 30.86
N ARG A 236 1.04 -8.70 30.82
CA ARG A 236 1.25 -7.53 31.70
C ARG A 236 0.34 -6.35 31.35
N VAL A 237 0.09 -6.14 30.05
CA VAL A 237 -0.85 -5.11 29.57
C VAL A 237 -2.27 -5.47 29.99
N MET A 238 -2.71 -6.73 29.81
CA MET A 238 -4.01 -7.20 30.28
C MET A 238 -4.15 -7.09 31.81
N GLU A 239 -3.11 -7.43 32.58
CA GLU A 239 -3.09 -7.26 34.04
C GLU A 239 -3.17 -5.79 34.47
N TYR A 240 -2.64 -4.86 33.68
CA TYR A 240 -2.72 -3.42 33.94
C TYR A 240 -4.12 -2.87 33.61
N VAL A 241 -4.67 -3.23 32.46
CA VAL A 241 -6.03 -2.84 32.00
C VAL A 241 -7.09 -3.38 32.97
N ASN A 242 -6.98 -4.65 33.40
CA ASN A 242 -7.89 -5.26 34.36
C ASN A 242 -7.81 -4.65 35.77
N LYS A 243 -6.77 -3.88 36.08
CA LYS A 243 -6.63 -3.17 37.37
C LYS A 243 -7.27 -1.78 37.37
N GLY A 244 -7.85 -1.33 36.25
CA GLY A 244 -8.75 -0.16 36.18
C GLY A 244 -8.19 1.11 36.81
N LYS A 245 -6.94 1.48 36.51
CA LYS A 245 -6.34 2.76 36.93
C LYS A 245 -5.89 3.58 35.74
#